data_AF-A0A9X9ETN0-F1
#
_entry.id   AF-A0A9X9ETN0-F1
#
_cell.length_a   1.000
_cell.length_b   1.000
_cell.length_c   1.000
_cell.angle_alpha   90.00
_cell.angle_beta   90.00
_cell.angle_gamma   90.00
#
_symmetry.space_group_name_H-M   'P 1'
#
loop_
_entity.id
_entity.type
_entity.pdbx_description
1 polymer ?
#
loop_
_entity_poly.entity_id
_entity_poly.type
_entity_poly.pdbx_seq_one_letter_code
_entity_poly.pdbx_strand_id
1 'polypeptide(L)'
;MSKDSKFGQQAKILTFHPTGEYYFTKGLKAYHRRELPKSKKYLERALELEPAEPMIACQLAITCSEIGEYNYSNNLLENILDVMDPYMSECHYFLANNYAHLGMFKEAYRHASAYLDKEEDGEFSDDAEDLLELITFESDESEENPFKHDGLITKQEQAREYLESGNFPKAIEVLKETIAEYEDYWSAYNNLALAYFYLGQVNEAFATLDEVLEKSPGNLHALCNLVVFHHYQQDEAKVEELIQMLEKIRPMLSEHRFKLGATFALIGNYASAYKWLKVLQRQGFEGDGTFYYWLTISAYHLGHEQAAKKAWKKVVEMNPEKEGMEPWGDMNATSDGFEHHFPSIIKRLESEFIEERLFAIFLLKHSVHKQKLLKNQVLNLNQNFTDLERDYAELVQAPAKDRQLTPIDFADRTAELLYQHFQPIQLNEAGLYLMWFSVFIEAVKSEQKLNNPAGWASAVEYVWNQLKNEKASKQAIADKHFISVSTLSKYVKLVQTLLG
;
A
#
# COMPACT_ATOMS: atom_id res chain seq x y z
N MET A 1 78.64 0.95 -4.24
CA MET A 1 77.82 -0.16 -3.70
C MET A 1 76.38 0.09 -4.10
N SER A 2 75.96 -0.50 -5.23
CA SER A 2 74.56 -0.53 -5.67
C SER A 2 73.93 -1.79 -5.09
N LYS A 3 72.77 -1.69 -4.44
CA LYS A 3 72.01 -2.85 -3.94
C LYS A 3 70.83 -3.08 -4.88
N ASP A 4 70.77 -4.30 -5.39
CA ASP A 4 69.80 -4.85 -6.33
C ASP A 4 68.36 -4.78 -5.81
N SER A 5 67.44 -4.21 -6.61
CA SER A 5 66.01 -4.47 -6.48
C SER A 5 65.59 -5.51 -7.53
N LYS A 6 65.40 -6.76 -7.10
CA LYS A 6 64.68 -7.77 -7.90
C LYS A 6 63.17 -7.58 -7.68
N PHE A 7 62.52 -6.87 -8.58
CA PHE A 7 61.06 -6.97 -8.78
C PHE A 7 60.80 -7.28 -10.25
N GLY A 8 60.81 -8.57 -10.56
CA GLY A 8 60.49 -9.11 -11.88
C GLY A 8 59.48 -10.24 -11.74
N GLN A 9 58.29 -9.94 -11.22
CA GLN A 9 57.09 -10.74 -11.46
C GLN A 9 56.00 -9.78 -11.90
N GLN A 10 55.73 -9.75 -13.21
CA GLN A 10 54.54 -9.10 -13.74
C GLN A 10 53.32 -9.76 -13.11
N ALA A 11 52.53 -9.00 -12.35
CA ALA A 11 51.25 -9.45 -11.86
C ALA A 11 50.35 -9.77 -13.07
N LYS A 12 49.98 -11.05 -13.20
CA LYS A 12 49.06 -11.51 -14.24
C LYS A 12 47.67 -10.97 -13.88
N ILE A 13 47.25 -9.87 -14.49
CA ILE A 13 45.89 -9.33 -14.33
C ILE A 13 44.96 -10.32 -15.03
N LEU A 14 44.23 -11.12 -14.24
CA LEU A 14 43.17 -11.98 -14.73
C LEU A 14 41.89 -11.16 -14.75
N THR A 15 41.31 -10.95 -15.93
CA THR A 15 39.98 -10.34 -16.06
C THR A 15 38.96 -11.34 -15.51
N PHE A 16 38.36 -10.98 -14.37
CA PHE A 16 37.35 -11.81 -13.72
C PHE A 16 35.96 -11.24 -14.05
N HIS A 17 35.22 -11.93 -14.92
CA HIS A 17 33.82 -11.62 -15.23
C HIS A 17 32.95 -12.63 -14.47
N PRO A 18 32.46 -12.30 -13.26
CA PRO A 18 31.59 -13.20 -12.54
C PRO A 18 30.25 -13.36 -13.29
N THR A 19 29.98 -14.58 -13.77
CA THR A 19 28.70 -15.01 -14.36
C THR A 19 27.70 -15.42 -13.29
N GLY A 20 26.43 -15.66 -13.65
CA GLY A 20 25.45 -16.24 -12.72
C GLY A 20 25.92 -17.62 -12.23
N GLU A 21 26.40 -18.48 -13.14
CA GLU A 21 27.02 -19.79 -12.82
C GLU A 21 28.12 -19.70 -11.75
N TYR A 22 28.98 -18.67 -11.80
CA TYR A 22 30.02 -18.46 -10.80
C TYR A 22 29.44 -18.24 -9.40
N TYR A 23 28.43 -17.37 -9.31
CA TYR A 23 27.77 -17.06 -8.04
C TYR A 23 26.91 -18.23 -7.56
N PHE A 24 26.23 -18.94 -8.46
CA PHE A 24 25.49 -20.17 -8.15
C PHE A 24 26.40 -21.23 -7.51
N THR A 25 27.56 -21.50 -8.12
CA THR A 25 28.55 -22.44 -7.58
C THR A 25 29.07 -22.01 -6.20
N LYS A 26 29.25 -20.70 -5.97
CA LYS A 26 29.62 -20.17 -4.64
C LYS A 26 28.48 -20.32 -3.63
N GLY A 27 27.24 -20.08 -4.06
CA GLY A 27 26.03 -20.25 -3.28
C GLY A 27 25.91 -21.69 -2.76
N LEU A 28 26.04 -22.67 -3.65
CA LEU A 28 26.04 -24.09 -3.30
C LEU A 28 27.16 -24.46 -2.32
N LYS A 29 28.40 -23.97 -2.56
CA LYS A 29 29.51 -24.22 -1.62
C LYS A 29 29.26 -23.63 -0.24
N ALA A 30 28.65 -22.45 -0.15
CA ALA A 30 28.27 -21.85 1.12
C ALA A 30 27.12 -22.61 1.78
N TYR A 31 26.15 -23.09 0.99
CA TYR A 31 25.03 -23.91 1.46
C TYR A 31 25.53 -25.20 2.14
N HIS A 32 26.39 -25.96 1.47
CA HIS A 32 26.97 -27.19 2.03
C HIS A 32 27.84 -26.96 3.28
N ARG A 33 28.37 -25.74 3.47
CA ARG A 33 29.09 -25.34 4.68
C ARG A 33 28.18 -24.86 5.80
N ARG A 34 26.86 -24.91 5.61
CA ARG A 34 25.82 -24.31 6.47
C ARG A 34 26.02 -22.82 6.71
N GLU A 35 26.66 -22.12 5.78
CA GLU A 35 26.80 -20.66 5.79
C GLU A 35 25.58 -20.02 5.10
N LEU A 36 24.37 -20.30 5.59
CA LEU A 36 23.10 -20.00 4.91
C LEU A 36 22.94 -18.51 4.50
N PRO A 37 23.25 -17.52 5.35
CA PRO A 37 23.13 -16.11 4.95
C PRO A 37 24.10 -15.70 3.84
N LYS A 38 25.25 -16.38 3.70
CA LYS A 38 26.17 -16.14 2.58
C LYS A 38 25.72 -16.87 1.33
N SER A 39 25.17 -18.07 1.49
CA SER A 39 24.58 -18.83 0.39
C SER A 39 23.47 -18.03 -0.28
N LYS A 40 22.51 -17.53 0.50
CA LYS A 40 21.43 -16.64 0.05
C LYS A 40 21.96 -15.48 -0.79
N LYS A 41 22.90 -14.70 -0.27
CA LYS A 41 23.51 -13.56 -1.00
C LYS A 41 24.14 -13.92 -2.34
N TYR A 42 24.80 -15.08 -2.41
CA TYR A 42 25.39 -15.54 -3.67
C TYR A 42 24.32 -16.03 -4.65
N LEU A 43 23.28 -16.72 -4.17
CA LEU A 43 22.19 -17.21 -4.99
C LEU A 43 21.30 -16.08 -5.50
N GLU A 44 20.98 -15.07 -4.67
CA GLU A 44 20.30 -13.83 -5.10
C GLU A 44 21.08 -13.16 -6.23
N ARG A 45 22.41 -13.03 -6.06
CA ARG A 45 23.24 -12.43 -7.10
C ARG A 45 23.31 -13.28 -8.37
N ALA A 46 23.22 -14.60 -8.26
CA ALA A 46 23.16 -15.48 -9.41
C ALA A 46 21.83 -15.29 -10.16
N LEU A 47 20.70 -15.21 -9.44
CA LEU A 47 19.37 -15.01 -10.02
C LEU A 47 19.23 -13.63 -10.66
N GLU A 48 19.81 -12.58 -10.06
CA GLU A 48 19.85 -11.24 -10.66
C GLU A 48 20.56 -11.21 -12.04
N LEU A 49 21.57 -12.08 -12.23
CA LEU A 49 22.32 -12.17 -13.48
C LEU A 49 21.61 -13.07 -14.51
N GLU A 50 20.89 -14.08 -14.03
CA GLU A 50 20.21 -15.11 -14.84
C GLU A 50 18.78 -15.33 -14.32
N PRO A 51 17.85 -14.37 -14.52
CA PRO A 51 16.55 -14.34 -13.85
C PRO A 51 15.54 -15.37 -14.36
N ALA A 52 15.84 -16.05 -15.47
CA ALA A 52 14.96 -17.06 -16.08
C ALA A 52 15.45 -18.50 -15.83
N GLU A 53 16.42 -18.68 -14.91
CA GLU A 53 17.01 -19.99 -14.65
C GLU A 53 16.36 -20.65 -13.40
N PRO A 54 15.48 -21.65 -13.58
CA PRO A 54 14.65 -22.20 -12.50
C PRO A 54 15.48 -22.89 -11.41
N MET A 55 16.60 -23.51 -11.77
CA MET A 55 17.46 -24.21 -10.80
C MET A 55 18.10 -23.24 -9.79
N ILE A 56 18.45 -22.02 -10.22
CA ILE A 56 18.99 -20.99 -9.33
C ILE A 56 17.90 -20.53 -8.35
N ALA A 57 16.70 -20.27 -8.87
CA ALA A 57 15.55 -19.85 -8.07
C ALA A 57 15.15 -20.93 -7.05
N CYS A 58 15.12 -22.20 -7.46
CA CYS A 58 14.81 -23.34 -6.58
C CYS A 58 15.83 -23.47 -5.45
N GLN A 59 17.13 -23.41 -5.78
CA GLN A 59 18.17 -23.50 -4.76
C GLN A 59 18.16 -22.32 -3.78
N LEU A 60 17.82 -21.12 -4.27
CA LEU A 60 17.60 -19.96 -3.43
C LEU A 60 16.40 -20.17 -2.50
N ALA A 61 15.29 -20.69 -3.03
CA ALA A 61 14.09 -21.01 -2.25
C ALA A 61 14.41 -22.00 -1.12
N ILE A 62 15.05 -23.13 -1.42
CA ILE A 62 15.49 -24.12 -0.42
C ILE A 62 16.36 -23.47 0.67
N THR A 63 17.30 -22.60 0.26
CA THR A 63 18.16 -21.87 1.21
C THR A 63 17.34 -20.93 2.10
N CYS A 64 16.31 -20.29 1.57
CA CYS A 64 15.40 -19.43 2.31
C CYS A 64 14.52 -20.22 3.28
N SER A 65 14.01 -21.39 2.89
CA SER A 65 13.30 -22.32 3.77
C SER A 65 14.13 -22.70 5.00
N GLU A 66 15.39 -23.07 4.80
CA GLU A 66 16.34 -23.41 5.88
C GLU A 66 16.67 -22.24 6.80
N ILE A 67 16.54 -21.00 6.32
CA ILE A 67 16.71 -19.78 7.13
C ILE A 67 15.42 -19.46 7.92
N GLY A 68 14.28 -20.04 7.52
CA GLY A 68 12.95 -19.73 8.07
C GLY A 68 12.20 -18.62 7.31
N GLU A 69 12.67 -18.23 6.13
CA GLU A 69 12.03 -17.25 5.25
C GLU A 69 11.02 -17.91 4.29
N TYR A 70 10.03 -18.61 4.85
CA TYR A 70 9.09 -19.45 4.10
C TYR A 70 8.29 -18.68 3.04
N ASN A 71 7.79 -17.49 3.35
CA ASN A 71 7.00 -16.69 2.40
C ASN A 71 7.82 -16.28 1.15
N TYR A 72 9.07 -15.86 1.34
CA TYR A 72 9.95 -15.50 0.23
C TYR A 72 10.31 -16.73 -0.61
N SER A 73 10.56 -17.87 0.05
CA SER A 73 10.73 -19.15 -0.63
C SER A 73 9.50 -19.54 -1.45
N ASN A 74 8.29 -19.40 -0.90
CA ASN A 74 7.05 -19.78 -1.60
C ASN A 74 6.85 -18.96 -2.86
N ASN A 75 7.04 -17.64 -2.78
CA ASN A 75 6.98 -16.77 -3.97
C ASN A 75 7.94 -17.21 -5.08
N LEU A 76 9.16 -17.64 -4.72
CA LEU A 76 10.13 -18.15 -5.71
C LEU A 76 9.66 -19.48 -6.32
N LEU A 77 9.19 -20.42 -5.51
CA LEU A 77 8.73 -21.74 -5.96
C LEU A 77 7.47 -21.65 -6.85
N GLU A 78 6.51 -20.80 -6.47
CA GLU A 78 5.33 -20.50 -7.28
C GLU A 78 5.72 -19.84 -8.60
N ASN A 79 6.63 -18.86 -8.58
CA ASN A 79 7.09 -18.23 -9.82
C ASN A 79 7.77 -19.22 -10.77
N ILE A 80 8.50 -20.20 -10.24
CA ILE A 80 9.07 -21.27 -11.06
C ILE A 80 7.95 -22.05 -11.74
N LEU A 81 6.97 -22.55 -10.98
CA LEU A 81 5.86 -23.35 -11.51
C LEU A 81 4.97 -22.59 -12.49
N ASP A 82 4.77 -21.29 -12.28
CA ASP A 82 3.86 -20.48 -13.10
C ASP A 82 4.53 -19.94 -14.37
N VAL A 83 5.82 -19.60 -14.30
CA VAL A 83 6.48 -18.78 -15.33
C VAL A 83 7.72 -19.45 -15.92
N MET A 84 8.55 -20.11 -15.11
CA MET A 84 9.86 -20.59 -15.56
C MET A 84 9.82 -22.04 -16.07
N ASP A 85 9.37 -22.97 -15.20
CA ASP A 85 9.27 -24.40 -15.49
C ASP A 85 8.11 -25.05 -14.72
N PRO A 86 6.93 -25.19 -15.36
CA PRO A 86 5.77 -25.86 -14.78
C PRO A 86 5.94 -27.36 -14.50
N TYR A 87 7.01 -27.97 -15.01
CA TYR A 87 7.28 -29.41 -14.87
C TYR A 87 8.22 -29.74 -13.72
N MET A 88 8.82 -28.75 -13.04
CA MET A 88 9.68 -28.99 -11.89
C MET A 88 8.86 -29.34 -10.65
N SER A 89 8.39 -30.59 -10.61
CA SER A 89 7.46 -31.16 -9.64
C SER A 89 7.97 -31.06 -8.21
N GLU A 90 9.28 -31.11 -7.99
CA GLU A 90 9.93 -30.99 -6.68
C GLU A 90 9.59 -29.68 -5.96
N CYS A 91 9.23 -28.62 -6.71
CA CYS A 91 8.73 -27.38 -6.11
C CYS A 91 7.51 -27.60 -5.22
N HIS A 92 6.63 -28.54 -5.60
CA HIS A 92 5.46 -28.85 -4.79
C HIS A 92 5.85 -29.46 -3.45
N TYR A 93 6.86 -30.33 -3.40
CA TYR A 93 7.37 -30.85 -2.13
C TYR A 93 7.92 -29.73 -1.22
N PHE A 94 8.73 -28.82 -1.76
CA PHE A 94 9.27 -27.70 -0.97
C PHE A 94 8.18 -26.72 -0.51
N LEU A 95 7.18 -26.44 -1.36
CA LEU A 95 6.00 -25.66 -0.98
C LEU A 95 5.23 -26.34 0.15
N ALA A 96 5.01 -27.65 0.06
CA ALA A 96 4.30 -28.41 1.08
C ALA A 96 4.95 -28.28 2.46
N ASN A 97 6.27 -28.46 2.52
CA ASN A 97 7.05 -28.32 3.75
C ASN A 97 6.99 -26.89 4.31
N ASN A 98 7.14 -25.88 3.44
CA ASN A 98 7.05 -24.49 3.86
C ASN A 98 5.66 -24.15 4.42
N TYR A 99 4.58 -24.58 3.75
CA TYR A 99 3.22 -24.36 4.25
C TYR A 99 2.95 -25.10 5.55
N ALA A 100 3.47 -26.33 5.72
CA ALA A 100 3.38 -27.05 6.99
C ALA A 100 4.08 -26.29 8.13
N HIS A 101 5.27 -25.75 7.88
CA HIS A 101 5.97 -24.90 8.84
C HIS A 101 5.23 -23.60 9.18
N LEU A 102 4.46 -23.06 8.23
CA LEU A 102 3.59 -21.90 8.44
C LEU A 102 2.26 -22.26 9.13
N GLY A 103 1.98 -23.54 9.38
CA GLY A 103 0.70 -24.02 9.91
C GLY A 103 -0.44 -23.98 8.89
N MET A 104 -0.13 -23.81 7.61
CA MET A 104 -1.09 -23.78 6.51
C MET A 104 -1.34 -25.18 5.97
N PHE A 105 -1.95 -26.04 6.79
CA PHE A 105 -2.00 -27.48 6.56
C PHE A 105 -2.79 -27.90 5.32
N LYS A 106 -3.76 -27.09 4.86
CA LYS A 106 -4.51 -27.39 3.63
C LYS A 106 -3.66 -27.20 2.39
N GLU A 107 -2.90 -26.11 2.32
CA GLU A 107 -1.99 -25.86 1.21
C GLU A 107 -0.82 -26.85 1.25
N ALA A 108 -0.32 -27.17 2.46
CA ALA A 108 0.67 -28.23 2.65
C ALA A 108 0.18 -29.58 2.08
N TYR A 109 -1.04 -29.99 2.46
CA TYR A 109 -1.68 -31.20 1.94
C TYR A 109 -1.81 -31.16 0.41
N ARG A 110 -2.36 -30.06 -0.12
CA ARG A 110 -2.56 -29.87 -1.58
C ARG A 110 -1.25 -30.06 -2.35
N HIS A 111 -0.18 -29.43 -1.87
CA HIS A 111 1.11 -29.49 -2.54
C HIS A 111 1.82 -30.83 -2.37
N ALA A 112 1.74 -31.46 -1.20
CA ALA A 112 2.29 -32.81 -1.01
C ALA A 112 1.57 -33.85 -1.89
N SER A 113 0.24 -33.80 -1.97
CA SER A 113 -0.52 -34.64 -2.91
C SER A 113 -0.17 -34.34 -4.37
N ALA A 114 -0.05 -33.07 -4.75
CA ALA A 114 0.31 -32.69 -6.12
C ALA A 114 1.73 -33.15 -6.52
N TYR A 115 2.64 -33.27 -5.56
CA TYR A 115 3.96 -33.88 -5.78
C TYR A 115 3.83 -35.38 -6.06
N LEU A 116 3.18 -36.13 -5.16
CA LEU A 116 3.00 -37.59 -5.28
C LEU A 116 2.18 -38.00 -6.51
N ASP A 117 1.20 -37.18 -6.92
CA ASP A 117 0.42 -37.41 -8.14
C ASP A 117 1.29 -37.31 -9.42
N LYS A 118 2.37 -36.53 -9.38
CA LYS A 118 3.28 -36.32 -10.51
C LYS A 118 4.49 -37.26 -10.46
N GLU A 119 5.03 -37.50 -9.26
CA GLU A 119 6.22 -38.30 -8.99
C GLU A 119 5.91 -39.34 -7.90
N GLU A 120 5.30 -40.47 -8.28
CA GLU A 120 4.92 -41.53 -7.33
C GLU A 120 6.15 -42.13 -6.63
N ASP A 121 7.25 -42.36 -7.35
CA ASP A 121 8.53 -42.90 -6.85
C ASP A 121 9.67 -41.84 -6.92
N GLY A 122 9.37 -40.57 -6.65
CA GLY A 122 10.32 -39.46 -6.67
C GLY A 122 11.30 -39.44 -5.49
N GLU A 123 12.34 -38.60 -5.57
CA GLU A 123 13.36 -38.46 -4.51
C GLU A 123 12.77 -38.13 -3.13
N PHE A 124 11.65 -37.42 -3.10
CA PHE A 124 11.00 -36.95 -1.87
C PHE A 124 9.68 -37.66 -1.56
N SER A 125 9.36 -38.78 -2.24
CA SER A 125 8.05 -39.45 -2.08
C SER A 125 7.81 -39.92 -0.65
N ASP A 126 8.77 -40.63 -0.06
CA ASP A 126 8.68 -41.11 1.33
C ASP A 126 8.45 -39.94 2.31
N ASP A 127 9.22 -38.84 2.16
CA ASP A 127 9.10 -37.66 3.03
C ASP A 127 7.76 -36.91 2.81
N ALA A 128 7.22 -36.91 1.59
CA ALA A 128 5.93 -36.31 1.28
C ALA A 128 4.76 -37.14 1.86
N GLU A 129 4.87 -38.47 1.81
CA GLU A 129 3.92 -39.38 2.45
C GLU A 129 3.92 -39.21 3.97
N ASP A 130 5.10 -39.17 4.60
CA ASP A 130 5.26 -38.91 6.04
C ASP A 130 4.63 -37.57 6.45
N LEU A 131 4.80 -36.52 5.63
CA LEU A 131 4.17 -35.22 5.87
C LEU A 131 2.65 -35.30 5.79
N LEU A 132 2.09 -36.02 4.81
CA LEU A 132 0.64 -36.23 4.71
C LEU A 132 0.08 -37.04 5.87
N GLU A 133 0.80 -38.07 6.32
CA GLU A 133 0.41 -38.86 7.49
C GLU A 133 0.39 -37.98 8.74
N LEU A 134 1.41 -37.14 8.95
CA LEU A 134 1.46 -36.20 10.08
C LEU A 134 0.27 -35.23 10.05
N ILE A 135 0.00 -34.61 8.90
CA ILE A 135 -1.10 -33.64 8.73
C ILE A 135 -2.47 -34.31 8.99
N THR A 136 -2.65 -35.54 8.53
CA THR A 136 -3.92 -36.27 8.68
C THR A 136 -4.10 -36.82 10.10
N PHE A 137 -3.04 -37.30 10.75
CA PHE A 137 -3.07 -37.77 12.14
C PHE A 137 -3.41 -36.65 13.12
N GLU A 138 -2.85 -35.44 12.95
CA GLU A 138 -3.20 -34.28 13.78
C GLU A 138 -4.67 -33.84 13.61
N SER A 139 -5.31 -34.18 12.49
CA SER A 139 -6.69 -33.83 12.19
C SER A 139 -7.75 -34.72 12.84
N ASP A 140 -7.41 -35.97 13.18
CA ASP A 140 -8.33 -36.95 13.76
C ASP A 140 -8.26 -37.03 15.30
N GLU A 141 -7.15 -36.63 15.94
CA GLU A 141 -6.95 -36.76 17.40
C GLU A 141 -7.15 -35.48 18.22
N SER A 142 -7.33 -34.30 17.59
CA SER A 142 -7.46 -33.01 18.29
C SER A 142 -8.89 -32.45 18.26
N GLU A 143 -9.39 -31.91 19.40
CA GLU A 143 -10.64 -31.11 19.42
C GLU A 143 -10.53 -29.81 18.58
N GLU A 144 -9.29 -29.42 18.23
CA GLU A 144 -8.92 -28.29 17.39
C GLU A 144 -8.36 -28.78 16.04
N ASN A 145 -9.26 -29.14 15.11
CA ASN A 145 -8.91 -29.53 13.75
C ASN A 145 -7.91 -28.53 13.10
N PRO A 146 -6.70 -28.96 12.67
CA PRO A 146 -5.67 -28.09 12.09
C PRO A 146 -6.13 -27.32 10.85
N PHE A 147 -7.08 -27.86 10.06
CA PHE A 147 -7.69 -27.16 8.93
C PHE A 147 -8.58 -25.98 9.34
N LYS A 148 -9.09 -25.95 10.59
CA LYS A 148 -9.74 -24.76 11.14
C LYS A 148 -8.72 -23.65 11.38
N HIS A 149 -7.56 -23.97 11.95
CA HIS A 149 -6.52 -22.96 12.19
C HIS A 149 -5.99 -22.35 10.88
N ASP A 150 -5.81 -23.17 9.84
CA ASP A 150 -5.48 -22.74 8.48
C ASP A 150 -6.57 -21.83 7.87
N GLY A 151 -7.84 -22.18 8.04
CA GLY A 151 -8.97 -21.34 7.65
C GLY A 151 -8.97 -19.98 8.36
N LEU A 152 -8.64 -19.97 9.66
CA LEU A 152 -8.55 -18.74 10.45
C LEU A 152 -7.38 -17.85 10.00
N ILE A 153 -6.18 -18.41 9.74
CA ILE A 153 -5.03 -17.65 9.23
C ILE A 153 -5.37 -17.02 7.88
N THR A 154 -5.92 -17.82 6.96
CA THR A 154 -6.32 -17.35 5.62
C THR A 154 -7.33 -16.22 5.70
N LYS A 155 -8.37 -16.35 6.53
CA LYS A 155 -9.38 -15.31 6.73
C LYS A 155 -8.82 -14.04 7.36
N GLN A 156 -7.84 -14.17 8.26
CA GLN A 156 -7.17 -13.00 8.84
C GLN A 156 -6.39 -12.20 7.82
N GLU A 157 -5.61 -12.89 6.98
CA GLU A 157 -4.84 -12.22 5.92
C GLU A 157 -5.76 -11.59 4.86
N GLN A 158 -6.83 -12.27 4.46
CA GLN A 158 -7.85 -11.69 3.58
C GLN A 158 -8.52 -10.44 4.17
N ALA A 159 -8.91 -10.51 5.44
CA ALA A 159 -9.50 -9.37 6.13
C ALA A 159 -8.52 -8.20 6.23
N ARG A 160 -7.24 -8.48 6.54
CA ARG A 160 -6.16 -7.49 6.59
C ARG A 160 -5.97 -6.81 5.23
N GLU A 161 -5.87 -7.59 4.16
CA GLU A 161 -5.69 -7.07 2.80
C GLU A 161 -6.88 -6.17 2.39
N TYR A 162 -8.12 -6.57 2.69
CA TYR A 162 -9.29 -5.73 2.42
C TYR A 162 -9.31 -4.45 3.25
N LEU A 163 -8.86 -4.48 4.51
CA LEU A 163 -8.72 -3.28 5.33
C LEU A 163 -7.64 -2.33 4.79
N GLU A 164 -6.48 -2.86 4.42
CA GLU A 164 -5.34 -2.07 3.92
C GLU A 164 -5.60 -1.47 2.53
N SER A 165 -6.31 -2.19 1.67
CA SER A 165 -6.77 -1.70 0.37
C SER A 165 -7.99 -0.76 0.45
N GLY A 166 -8.56 -0.57 1.65
CA GLY A 166 -9.74 0.27 1.89
C GLY A 166 -11.06 -0.34 1.42
N ASN A 167 -11.09 -1.62 1.06
CA ASN A 167 -12.31 -2.35 0.70
C ASN A 167 -13.06 -2.84 1.95
N PHE A 168 -13.52 -1.89 2.76
CA PHE A 168 -14.22 -2.17 4.02
C PHE A 168 -15.47 -3.06 3.89
N PRO A 169 -16.29 -2.99 2.81
CA PRO A 169 -17.45 -3.88 2.67
C PRO A 169 -17.07 -5.36 2.62
N LYS A 170 -16.03 -5.72 1.86
CA LYS A 170 -15.53 -7.10 1.80
C LYS A 170 -14.85 -7.51 3.10
N ALA A 171 -14.11 -6.60 3.73
CA ALA A 171 -13.54 -6.86 5.06
C ALA A 171 -14.63 -7.26 6.07
N ILE A 172 -15.76 -6.55 6.10
CA ILE A 172 -16.90 -6.85 6.98
C ILE A 172 -17.45 -8.25 6.72
N GLU A 173 -17.61 -8.64 5.45
CA GLU A 173 -18.09 -9.97 5.08
C GLU A 173 -17.20 -11.07 5.66
N VAL A 174 -15.90 -11.02 5.35
CA VAL A 174 -14.91 -11.99 5.85
C VAL A 174 -14.83 -12.00 7.38
N LEU A 175 -14.86 -10.83 8.01
CA LEU A 175 -14.78 -10.71 9.47
C LEU A 175 -16.03 -11.27 10.17
N LYS A 176 -17.22 -11.07 9.59
CA LYS A 176 -18.46 -11.68 10.12
C LYS A 176 -18.46 -13.19 9.96
N GLU A 177 -18.00 -13.71 8.84
CA GLU A 177 -17.83 -15.16 8.65
C GLU A 177 -16.80 -15.72 9.64
N THR A 178 -15.71 -15.01 9.88
CA THR A 178 -14.70 -15.39 10.87
C THR A 178 -15.31 -15.44 12.27
N ILE A 179 -16.11 -14.45 12.65
CA ILE A 179 -16.78 -14.41 13.96
C ILE A 179 -17.80 -15.54 14.10
N ALA A 180 -18.54 -15.86 13.04
CA ALA A 180 -19.52 -16.95 13.07
C ALA A 180 -18.88 -18.34 13.27
N GLU A 181 -17.62 -18.51 12.83
CA GLU A 181 -16.87 -19.76 13.02
C GLU A 181 -16.00 -19.75 14.28
N TYR A 182 -15.53 -18.57 14.71
CA TYR A 182 -14.62 -18.37 15.82
C TYR A 182 -15.17 -17.26 16.75
N GLU A 183 -16.22 -17.60 17.50
CA GLU A 183 -16.98 -16.64 18.32
C GLU A 183 -16.12 -15.87 19.34
N ASP A 184 -15.04 -16.47 19.86
CA ASP A 184 -14.15 -15.84 20.85
C ASP A 184 -12.91 -15.16 20.23
N TYR A 185 -12.82 -15.04 18.91
CA TYR A 185 -11.67 -14.45 18.23
C TYR A 185 -11.73 -12.91 18.19
N TRP A 186 -11.44 -12.26 19.33
CA TRP A 186 -11.57 -10.81 19.53
C TRP A 186 -10.84 -9.92 18.53
N SER A 187 -9.78 -10.41 17.89
CA SER A 187 -9.09 -9.67 16.83
C SER A 187 -10.00 -9.39 15.63
N ALA A 188 -10.85 -10.36 15.24
CA ALA A 188 -11.84 -10.15 14.18
C ALA A 188 -12.89 -9.09 14.56
N TYR A 189 -13.37 -9.08 15.80
CA TYR A 189 -14.28 -8.02 16.29
C TYR A 189 -13.62 -6.63 16.26
N ASN A 190 -12.36 -6.53 16.68
CA ASN A 190 -11.62 -5.26 16.65
C ASN A 190 -11.45 -4.72 15.23
N ASN A 191 -11.15 -5.61 14.28
CA ASN A 191 -11.02 -5.27 12.87
C ASN A 191 -12.39 -4.97 12.23
N LEU A 192 -13.45 -5.64 12.68
CA LEU A 192 -14.83 -5.40 12.23
C LEU A 192 -15.29 -4.01 12.64
N ALA A 193 -15.06 -3.63 13.91
CA ALA A 193 -15.35 -2.30 14.40
C ALA A 193 -14.60 -1.22 13.61
N LEU A 194 -13.33 -1.47 13.26
CA LEU A 194 -12.53 -0.55 12.45
C LEU A 194 -13.12 -0.38 11.04
N ALA A 195 -13.52 -1.48 10.38
CA ALA A 195 -14.17 -1.44 9.07
C ALA A 195 -15.49 -0.66 9.11
N TYR A 196 -16.31 -0.90 10.14
CA TYR A 196 -17.55 -0.16 10.37
C TYR A 196 -17.32 1.32 10.53
N PHE A 197 -16.32 1.70 11.34
CA PHE A 197 -15.99 3.10 11.57
C PHE A 197 -15.60 3.82 10.27
N TYR A 198 -14.74 3.22 9.45
CA TYR A 198 -14.32 3.82 8.19
C TYR A 198 -15.43 3.91 7.12
N LEU A 199 -16.47 3.07 7.21
CA LEU A 199 -17.67 3.21 6.38
C LEU A 199 -18.70 4.22 6.92
N GLY A 200 -18.40 4.87 8.05
CA GLY A 200 -19.33 5.80 8.71
C GLY A 200 -20.45 5.11 9.49
N GLN A 201 -20.38 3.79 9.68
CA GLN A 201 -21.29 3.00 10.52
C GLN A 201 -20.83 3.08 11.98
N VAL A 202 -20.90 4.29 12.52
CA VAL A 202 -20.30 4.63 13.83
C VAL A 202 -20.97 3.87 14.97
N ASN A 203 -22.30 3.73 14.96
CA ASN A 203 -23.01 3.06 16.05
C ASN A 203 -22.64 1.58 16.15
N GLU A 204 -22.55 0.90 15.01
CA GLU A 204 -22.12 -0.48 14.89
C GLU A 204 -20.68 -0.64 15.36
N ALA A 205 -19.78 0.28 14.98
CA ALA A 205 -18.39 0.26 15.40
C ALA A 205 -18.24 0.31 16.94
N PHE A 206 -18.95 1.22 17.60
CA PHE A 206 -18.94 1.31 19.07
C PHE A 206 -19.58 0.09 19.72
N ALA A 207 -20.74 -0.36 19.24
CA ALA A 207 -21.41 -1.54 19.79
C ALA A 207 -20.53 -2.80 19.72
N THR A 208 -19.80 -2.99 18.62
CA THR A 208 -18.85 -4.11 18.48
C THR A 208 -17.69 -4.01 19.49
N LEU A 209 -17.14 -2.81 19.74
CA LEU A 209 -16.08 -2.66 20.75
C LEU A 209 -16.60 -2.80 22.18
N ASP A 210 -17.83 -2.35 22.45
CA ASP A 210 -18.47 -2.52 23.76
C ASP A 210 -18.63 -4.01 24.08
N GLU A 211 -19.06 -4.83 23.12
CA GLU A 211 -19.12 -6.29 23.27
C GLU A 211 -17.76 -6.90 23.61
N VAL A 212 -16.70 -6.49 22.89
CA VAL A 212 -15.33 -6.95 23.16
C VAL A 212 -14.90 -6.58 24.57
N LEU A 213 -15.20 -5.37 25.03
CA LEU A 213 -14.78 -4.86 26.34
C LEU A 213 -15.63 -5.39 27.49
N GLU A 214 -16.89 -5.77 27.26
CA GLU A 214 -17.71 -6.49 28.25
C GLU A 214 -17.10 -7.85 28.60
N LYS A 215 -16.60 -8.58 27.59
CA LYS A 215 -15.99 -9.91 27.74
C LYS A 215 -14.52 -9.84 28.10
N SER A 216 -13.81 -8.85 27.57
CA SER A 216 -12.38 -8.64 27.75
C SER A 216 -12.08 -7.17 28.06
N PRO A 217 -12.31 -6.72 29.32
CA PRO A 217 -12.14 -5.32 29.72
C PRO A 217 -10.73 -4.75 29.53
N GLY A 218 -9.73 -5.62 29.43
CA GLY A 218 -8.33 -5.27 29.20
C GLY A 218 -7.89 -5.38 27.74
N ASN A 219 -8.81 -5.57 26.79
CA ASN A 219 -8.47 -5.74 25.37
C ASN A 219 -7.84 -4.46 24.83
N LEU A 220 -6.51 -4.49 24.64
CA LEU A 220 -5.74 -3.33 24.23
C LEU A 220 -6.14 -2.82 22.84
N HIS A 221 -6.44 -3.73 21.90
CA HIS A 221 -6.84 -3.36 20.56
C HIS A 221 -8.16 -2.60 20.55
N ALA A 222 -9.14 -3.05 21.35
CA ALA A 222 -10.42 -2.37 21.51
C ALA A 222 -10.24 -0.97 22.13
N LEU A 223 -9.48 -0.85 23.22
CA LEU A 223 -9.19 0.44 23.85
C LEU A 223 -8.48 1.41 22.90
N CYS A 224 -7.51 0.91 22.13
CA CYS A 224 -6.83 1.70 21.10
C CYS A 224 -7.79 2.16 20.00
N ASN A 225 -8.69 1.30 19.52
CA ASN A 225 -9.66 1.66 18.49
C ASN A 225 -10.67 2.68 19.02
N LEU A 226 -11.14 2.56 20.27
CA LEU A 226 -11.99 3.57 20.91
C LEU A 226 -11.34 4.95 20.94
N VAL A 227 -10.05 5.04 21.29
CA VAL A 227 -9.30 6.30 21.27
C VAL A 227 -9.32 6.92 19.88
N VAL A 228 -9.05 6.11 18.86
CA VAL A 228 -9.07 6.56 17.46
C VAL A 228 -10.47 7.04 17.06
N PHE A 229 -11.52 6.30 17.40
CA PHE A 229 -12.90 6.66 17.06
C PHE A 229 -13.32 7.98 17.70
N HIS A 230 -13.06 8.15 19.00
CA HIS A 230 -13.36 9.40 19.70
C HIS A 230 -12.51 10.58 19.18
N HIS A 231 -11.27 10.34 18.77
CA HIS A 231 -10.42 11.36 18.16
C HIS A 231 -11.01 11.87 16.84
N TYR A 232 -11.43 10.98 15.94
CA TYR A 232 -12.08 11.37 14.69
C TYR A 232 -13.45 12.04 14.89
N GLN A 233 -14.16 11.68 15.97
CA GLN A 233 -15.42 12.33 16.37
C GLN A 233 -15.22 13.65 17.13
N GLN A 234 -13.97 14.08 17.35
CA GLN A 234 -13.61 15.30 18.07
C GLN A 234 -14.10 15.33 19.54
N ASP A 235 -14.24 14.15 20.16
CA ASP A 235 -14.58 14.01 21.58
C ASP A 235 -13.31 14.02 22.44
N GLU A 236 -12.71 15.21 22.57
CA GLU A 236 -11.44 15.41 23.29
C GLU A 236 -11.49 14.95 24.74
N ALA A 237 -12.64 15.06 25.41
CA ALA A 237 -12.80 14.64 26.80
C ALA A 237 -12.61 13.13 26.94
N LYS A 238 -13.21 12.36 26.04
CA LYS A 238 -13.10 10.90 26.08
C LYS A 238 -11.74 10.40 25.60
N VAL A 239 -11.14 11.08 24.62
CA VAL A 239 -9.77 10.82 24.17
C VAL A 239 -8.80 10.95 25.34
N GLU A 240 -8.86 12.03 26.10
CA GLU A 240 -7.97 12.26 27.24
C GLU A 240 -8.14 11.19 28.34
N GLU A 241 -9.38 10.81 28.66
CA GLU A 241 -9.67 9.72 29.62
C GLU A 241 -9.01 8.40 29.20
N LEU A 242 -9.17 8.03 27.93
CA LEU A 242 -8.64 6.77 27.40
C LEU A 242 -7.11 6.81 27.24
N ILE A 243 -6.51 7.95 26.87
CA ILE A 243 -5.05 8.12 26.87
C ILE A 243 -4.47 7.84 28.25
N GLN A 244 -5.05 8.43 29.31
CA GLN A 244 -4.58 8.23 30.69
C GLN A 244 -4.68 6.76 31.14
N MET A 245 -5.63 6.01 30.57
CA MET A 245 -5.75 4.58 30.78
C MET A 245 -4.64 3.82 30.04
N LEU A 246 -4.46 4.05 28.74
CA LEU A 246 -3.46 3.40 27.90
C LEU A 246 -2.02 3.67 28.39
N GLU A 247 -1.74 4.85 28.92
CA GLU A 247 -0.42 5.20 29.46
C GLU A 247 -0.02 4.40 30.71
N LYS A 248 -0.98 3.78 31.40
CA LYS A 248 -0.72 2.89 32.54
C LYS A 248 -0.44 1.45 32.10
N ILE A 249 -0.84 1.07 30.89
CA ILE A 249 -0.65 -0.28 30.36
C ILE A 249 0.84 -0.50 30.04
N ARG A 250 1.34 -1.69 30.37
CA ARG A 250 2.73 -2.12 30.10
C ARG A 250 2.72 -3.43 29.31
N PRO A 251 2.61 -3.41 27.98
CA PRO A 251 2.51 -4.63 27.20
C PRO A 251 3.82 -5.43 27.20
N MET A 252 3.70 -6.75 27.28
CA MET A 252 4.85 -7.67 27.17
C MET A 252 5.21 -7.95 25.71
N LEU A 253 4.19 -8.12 24.85
CA LEU A 253 4.35 -8.44 23.43
C LEU A 253 4.77 -7.21 22.60
N SER A 254 5.64 -7.44 21.61
CA SER A 254 6.12 -6.39 20.71
C SER A 254 5.00 -5.78 19.87
N GLU A 255 4.07 -6.61 19.40
CA GLU A 255 2.90 -6.19 18.62
C GLU A 255 2.03 -5.19 19.38
N HIS A 256 1.73 -5.47 20.64
CA HIS A 256 0.93 -4.57 21.48
C HIS A 256 1.64 -3.24 21.77
N ARG A 257 2.97 -3.26 21.94
CA ARG A 257 3.75 -2.02 22.05
C ARG A 257 3.72 -1.23 20.75
N PHE A 258 3.72 -1.92 19.61
CA PHE A 258 3.61 -1.27 18.31
C PHE A 258 2.23 -0.64 18.14
N LYS A 259 1.15 -1.37 18.43
CA LYS A 259 -0.22 -0.85 18.41
C LYS A 259 -0.37 0.40 19.28
N LEU A 260 0.15 0.39 20.52
CA LEU A 260 0.16 1.60 21.37
C LEU A 260 0.93 2.76 20.72
N GLY A 261 2.14 2.48 20.21
CA GLY A 261 2.97 3.49 19.56
C GLY A 261 2.29 4.11 18.34
N ALA A 262 1.69 3.28 17.48
CA ALA A 262 0.94 3.71 16.30
C ALA A 262 -0.32 4.49 16.68
N THR A 263 -1.10 4.03 17.67
CA THR A 263 -2.28 4.73 18.17
C THR A 263 -1.92 6.11 18.69
N PHE A 264 -0.90 6.23 19.56
CA PHE A 264 -0.45 7.54 20.05
C PHE A 264 0.05 8.46 18.93
N ALA A 265 0.73 7.91 17.92
CA ALA A 265 1.21 8.70 16.78
C ALA A 265 0.04 9.24 15.95
N LEU A 266 -0.98 8.41 15.71
CA LEU A 266 -2.18 8.75 14.95
C LEU A 266 -2.94 9.92 15.58
N ILE A 267 -3.13 9.89 16.91
CA ILE A 267 -3.83 10.96 17.63
C ILE A 267 -2.95 12.18 17.98
N GLY A 268 -1.72 12.24 17.47
CA GLY A 268 -0.80 13.37 17.68
C GLY A 268 -0.05 13.38 19.01
N ASN A 269 -0.17 12.35 19.86
CA ASN A 269 0.63 12.20 21.07
C ASN A 269 2.03 11.63 20.73
N TYR A 270 2.82 12.43 20.01
CA TYR A 270 4.11 12.02 19.48
C TYR A 270 5.14 11.65 20.55
N ALA A 271 5.04 12.24 21.75
CA ALA A 271 5.94 11.94 22.87
C ALA A 271 5.79 10.49 23.35
N SER A 272 4.55 10.08 23.64
CA SER A 272 4.24 8.70 24.06
C SER A 272 4.46 7.71 22.91
N ALA A 273 4.13 8.08 21.68
CA ALA A 273 4.40 7.27 20.49
C ALA A 273 5.89 6.98 20.31
N TYR A 274 6.73 8.02 20.27
CA TYR A 274 8.17 7.89 20.07
C TYR A 274 8.84 7.07 21.17
N LYS A 275 8.37 7.20 22.42
CA LYS A 275 8.86 6.38 23.55
C LYS A 275 8.66 4.89 23.28
N TRP A 276 7.47 4.47 22.88
CA TRP A 276 7.18 3.05 22.61
C TRP A 276 7.93 2.52 21.39
N LEU A 277 7.86 3.24 20.27
CA LEU A 277 8.46 2.81 19.00
C LEU A 277 10.00 2.75 19.08
N LYS A 278 10.63 3.69 19.79
CA LYS A 278 12.09 3.69 19.98
C LYS A 278 12.56 2.55 20.89
N VAL A 279 11.80 2.20 21.92
CA VAL A 279 12.13 1.06 22.79
C VAL A 279 12.06 -0.24 21.99
N LEU A 280 11.02 -0.40 21.17
CA LEU A 280 10.89 -1.56 20.27
C LEU A 280 12.08 -1.66 19.31
N GLN A 281 12.42 -0.58 18.61
CA GLN A 281 13.57 -0.57 17.70
C GLN A 281 14.87 -0.96 18.41
N ARG A 282 15.10 -0.48 19.64
CA ARG A 282 16.30 -0.80 20.43
C ARG A 282 16.38 -2.27 20.85
N GLN A 283 15.23 -2.94 20.97
CA GLN A 283 15.15 -4.36 21.32
C GLN A 283 15.31 -5.27 20.09
N GLY A 284 15.60 -4.71 18.91
CA GLY A 284 15.79 -5.49 17.69
C GLY A 284 14.49 -5.81 16.95
N PHE A 285 13.38 -5.16 17.29
CA PHE A 285 12.17 -5.26 16.49
C PHE A 285 12.41 -4.61 15.13
N GLU A 286 12.40 -5.41 14.06
CA GLU A 286 12.66 -4.93 12.72
C GLU A 286 11.47 -4.18 12.14
N GLY A 287 10.24 -4.61 12.43
CA GLY A 287 9.00 -3.97 11.98
C GLY A 287 8.85 -3.92 10.45
N ASP A 288 7.76 -3.32 9.99
CA ASP A 288 7.43 -3.09 8.58
C ASP A 288 7.52 -1.59 8.21
N GLY A 289 7.14 -1.26 6.97
CA GLY A 289 7.15 0.13 6.51
C GLY A 289 6.28 1.04 7.38
N THR A 290 5.16 0.53 7.90
CA THR A 290 4.22 1.24 8.78
C THR A 290 4.86 1.59 10.13
N PHE A 291 5.60 0.65 10.71
CA PHE A 291 6.37 0.88 11.94
C PHE A 291 7.38 2.00 11.77
N TYR A 292 8.19 1.96 10.71
CA TYR A 292 9.16 3.01 10.43
C TYR A 292 8.51 4.33 10.05
N TYR A 293 7.33 4.30 9.41
CA TYR A 293 6.54 5.50 9.14
C TYR A 293 6.14 6.19 10.45
N TRP A 294 5.50 5.49 11.38
CA TRP A 294 5.10 6.08 12.66
C TRP A 294 6.27 6.52 13.52
N LEU A 295 7.39 5.78 13.48
CA LEU A 295 8.62 6.18 14.16
C LEU A 295 9.18 7.47 13.57
N THR A 296 9.12 7.62 12.23
CA THR A 296 9.56 8.82 11.52
C THR A 296 8.70 10.01 11.92
N ILE A 297 7.37 9.90 11.80
CA ILE A 297 6.43 10.97 12.12
C ILE A 297 6.61 11.44 13.57
N SER A 298 6.64 10.48 14.51
CA SER A 298 6.80 10.80 15.93
C SER A 298 8.15 11.46 16.24
N ALA A 299 9.24 10.98 15.61
CA ALA A 299 10.56 11.58 15.78
C ALA A 299 10.63 13.00 15.20
N TYR A 300 10.02 13.21 14.04
CA TYR A 300 10.04 14.50 13.34
C TYR A 300 9.33 15.59 14.14
N HIS A 301 8.11 15.33 14.62
CA HIS A 301 7.34 16.31 15.41
C HIS A 301 8.00 16.66 16.75
N LEU A 302 8.86 15.78 17.29
CA LEU A 302 9.66 16.06 18.48
C LEU A 302 11.00 16.76 18.19
N GLY A 303 11.28 17.12 16.92
CA GLY A 303 12.53 17.73 16.50
C GLY A 303 13.72 16.77 16.46
N HIS A 304 13.48 15.46 16.52
CA HIS A 304 14.53 14.43 16.42
C HIS A 304 14.89 14.11 14.97
N GLU A 305 15.33 15.11 14.22
CA GLU A 305 15.52 15.03 12.75
C GLU A 305 16.40 13.86 12.30
N GLN A 306 17.51 13.60 12.99
CA GLN A 306 18.42 12.52 12.61
C GLN A 306 17.78 11.14 12.78
N ALA A 307 17.00 10.95 13.85
CA ALA A 307 16.28 9.71 14.07
C ALA A 307 15.16 9.54 13.03
N ALA A 308 14.46 10.63 12.70
CA ALA A 308 13.42 10.65 11.69
C ALA A 308 14.00 10.29 10.31
N LYS A 309 15.07 10.96 9.85
CA LYS A 309 15.76 10.67 8.57
C LYS A 309 16.24 9.22 8.47
N LYS A 310 16.77 8.67 9.56
CA LYS A 310 17.20 7.26 9.59
C LYS A 310 16.02 6.29 9.47
N ALA A 311 14.92 6.55 10.17
CA ALA A 311 13.72 5.72 10.10
C ALA A 311 13.05 5.83 8.72
N TRP A 312 13.01 7.02 8.12
CA TRP A 312 12.42 7.21 6.79
C TRP A 312 13.19 6.49 5.69
N LYS A 313 14.53 6.42 5.80
CA LYS A 313 15.31 5.60 4.89
C LYS A 313 14.81 4.15 4.87
N LYS A 314 14.39 3.61 6.03
CA LYS A 314 13.78 2.28 6.10
C LYS A 314 12.39 2.22 5.46
N VAL A 315 11.59 3.28 5.60
CA VAL A 315 10.31 3.40 4.88
C VAL A 315 10.54 3.28 3.37
N VAL A 316 11.48 4.06 2.81
CA VAL A 316 11.77 4.05 1.37
C VAL A 316 12.44 2.75 0.91
N GLU A 317 13.30 2.14 1.74
CA GLU A 317 13.89 0.82 1.44
C GLU A 317 12.82 -0.27 1.32
N MET A 318 11.75 -0.21 2.11
CA MET A 318 10.64 -1.17 2.09
C MET A 318 9.57 -0.82 1.05
N ASN A 319 9.36 0.47 0.83
CA ASN A 319 8.30 1.04 0.00
C ASN A 319 8.92 2.15 -0.88
N PRO A 320 9.60 1.81 -1.99
CA PRO A 320 10.29 2.78 -2.84
C PRO A 320 9.39 3.90 -3.37
N GLU A 321 8.09 3.65 -3.51
CA GLU A 321 7.09 4.64 -3.94
C GLU A 321 6.85 5.76 -2.92
N LYS A 322 7.34 5.60 -1.68
CA LYS A 322 7.31 6.64 -0.65
C LYS A 322 8.47 7.63 -0.78
N GLU A 323 9.44 7.42 -1.66
CA GLU A 323 10.53 8.37 -1.88
C GLU A 323 9.99 9.76 -2.25
N GLY A 324 10.46 10.81 -1.57
CA GLY A 324 9.95 12.17 -1.79
C GLY A 324 8.69 12.53 -0.99
N MET A 325 8.12 11.60 -0.21
CA MET A 325 6.99 11.85 0.70
C MET A 325 7.44 12.09 2.15
N GLU A 326 8.68 12.54 2.36
CA GLU A 326 9.26 12.74 3.69
C GLU A 326 8.39 13.69 4.54
N PRO A 327 8.26 13.46 5.85
CA PRO A 327 7.57 14.41 6.74
C PRO A 327 8.22 15.80 6.80
N TRP A 328 9.50 15.90 6.44
CA TRP A 328 10.26 17.15 6.29
C TRP A 328 10.58 17.50 4.84
N GLY A 329 10.06 16.75 3.88
CA GLY A 329 10.05 17.20 2.49
C GLY A 329 9.47 18.60 2.49
N ASP A 330 10.12 19.54 1.79
CA ASP A 330 9.90 20.98 1.93
C ASP A 330 8.47 21.28 2.39
N MET A 331 8.29 21.86 3.58
CA MET A 331 6.95 22.26 4.07
C MET A 331 6.26 23.22 3.08
N ASN A 332 7.00 23.75 2.11
CA ASN A 332 6.47 24.39 0.93
C ASN A 332 5.62 23.43 0.08
N ALA A 333 5.97 22.17 -0.20
CA ALA A 333 5.20 21.29 -1.08
C ALA A 333 3.75 21.00 -0.62
N THR A 334 3.45 21.02 0.69
CA THR A 334 2.08 20.97 1.21
C THR A 334 1.43 22.36 1.34
N SER A 335 2.22 23.43 1.41
CA SER A 335 1.75 24.83 1.33
C SER A 335 1.47 25.28 -0.11
N ASP A 336 2.12 24.64 -1.06
CA ASP A 336 2.25 25.04 -2.47
C ASP A 336 1.29 24.26 -3.39
N GLY A 337 0.52 23.32 -2.83
CA GLY A 337 -0.49 22.54 -3.54
C GLY A 337 0.05 21.34 -4.31
N PHE A 338 -0.82 20.35 -4.58
CA PHE A 338 -0.47 19.15 -5.34
C PHE A 338 0.06 19.44 -6.74
N GLU A 339 -0.28 20.60 -7.32
CA GLU A 339 0.26 21.12 -8.55
C GLU A 339 1.79 21.28 -8.50
N HIS A 340 2.40 21.37 -7.32
CA HIS A 340 3.84 21.49 -7.17
C HIS A 340 4.49 20.19 -6.66
N HIS A 341 3.70 19.14 -6.39
CA HIS A 341 4.19 17.85 -5.88
C HIS A 341 4.46 16.82 -7.00
N PHE A 342 5.70 16.80 -7.49
CA PHE A 342 6.12 15.99 -8.65
C PHE A 342 5.75 14.48 -8.56
N PRO A 343 6.00 13.74 -7.46
CA PRO A 343 5.65 12.32 -7.38
C PRO A 343 4.13 12.07 -7.46
N SER A 344 3.33 12.97 -6.89
CA SER A 344 1.85 12.82 -6.92
C SER A 344 1.32 12.98 -8.34
N ILE A 345 1.90 13.90 -9.12
CA ILE A 345 1.52 14.11 -10.51
C ILE A 345 1.85 12.85 -11.32
N ILE A 346 3.06 12.30 -11.17
CA ILE A 346 3.47 11.08 -11.89
C ILE A 346 2.55 9.90 -11.58
N LYS A 347 2.31 9.61 -10.30
CA LYS A 347 1.42 8.50 -9.89
C LYS A 347 0.03 8.62 -10.50
N ARG A 348 -0.53 9.83 -10.52
CA ARG A 348 -1.87 10.06 -11.10
C ARG A 348 -1.90 9.94 -12.61
N LEU A 349 -0.80 10.26 -13.32
CA LEU A 349 -0.70 10.01 -14.76
C LEU A 349 -0.73 8.51 -15.08
N GLU A 350 -0.25 7.65 -14.16
CA GLU A 350 -0.21 6.20 -14.32
C GLU A 350 -1.50 5.49 -13.85
N SER A 351 -2.44 6.23 -13.25
CA SER A 351 -3.70 5.68 -12.74
C SER A 351 -4.52 4.96 -13.81
N GLU A 352 -5.27 3.93 -13.41
CA GLU A 352 -6.24 3.23 -14.28
C GLU A 352 -7.47 4.12 -14.58
N PHE A 353 -7.75 5.10 -13.72
CA PHE A 353 -8.89 6.02 -13.85
C PHE A 353 -8.55 7.24 -14.71
N ILE A 354 -9.37 7.50 -15.73
CA ILE A 354 -9.17 8.60 -16.68
C ILE A 354 -9.27 9.98 -16.02
N GLU A 355 -10.18 10.16 -15.07
CA GLU A 355 -10.35 11.41 -14.31
C GLU A 355 -9.10 11.78 -13.51
N GLU A 356 -8.39 10.79 -12.96
CA GLU A 356 -7.15 11.03 -12.22
C GLU A 356 -6.02 11.43 -13.17
N ARG A 357 -5.95 10.81 -14.35
CA ARG A 357 -4.96 11.17 -15.38
C ARG A 357 -5.22 12.57 -15.94
N LEU A 358 -6.46 12.93 -16.24
CA LEU A 358 -6.83 14.28 -16.68
C LEU A 358 -6.53 15.34 -15.60
N PHE A 359 -6.83 15.02 -14.34
CA PHE A 359 -6.47 15.88 -13.22
C PHE A 359 -4.95 16.04 -13.09
N ALA A 360 -4.17 14.97 -13.27
CA ALA A 360 -2.72 15.03 -13.23
C ALA A 360 -2.13 15.94 -14.32
N ILE A 361 -2.69 15.90 -15.53
CA ILE A 361 -2.28 16.79 -16.63
C ILE A 361 -2.61 18.26 -16.29
N PHE A 362 -3.75 18.51 -15.65
CA PHE A 362 -4.09 19.84 -15.14
C PHE A 362 -3.10 20.32 -14.06
N LEU A 363 -2.78 19.48 -13.07
CA LEU A 363 -1.76 19.79 -12.06
C LEU A 363 -0.40 20.11 -12.70
N LEU A 364 0.01 19.31 -13.69
CA LEU A 364 1.26 19.52 -14.45
C LEU A 364 1.27 20.88 -15.16
N LYS A 365 0.14 21.33 -15.71
CA LYS A 365 0.01 22.63 -16.38
C LYS A 365 0.37 23.79 -15.45
N HIS A 366 -0.04 23.71 -14.19
CA HIS A 366 0.22 24.73 -13.17
C HIS A 366 1.56 24.51 -12.43
N SER A 367 2.19 23.35 -12.58
CA SER A 367 3.41 22.99 -11.85
C SER A 367 4.63 23.85 -12.13
N VAL A 368 5.34 24.26 -11.07
CA VAL A 368 6.72 24.81 -11.17
C VAL A 368 7.69 23.84 -11.84
N HIS A 369 7.39 22.53 -11.82
CA HIS A 369 8.20 21.48 -12.43
C HIS A 369 7.76 21.12 -13.86
N LYS A 370 6.84 21.88 -14.48
CA LYS A 370 6.31 21.60 -15.83
C LYS A 370 7.41 21.27 -16.84
N GLN A 371 8.45 22.08 -16.94
CA GLN A 371 9.55 21.86 -17.91
C GLN A 371 10.35 20.58 -17.64
N LYS A 372 10.48 20.17 -16.39
CA LYS A 372 11.13 18.91 -16.01
C LYS A 372 10.25 17.72 -16.40
N LEU A 373 8.94 17.80 -16.13
CA LEU A 373 7.97 16.77 -16.48
C LEU A 373 7.84 16.56 -18.00
N LEU A 374 7.79 17.65 -18.77
CA LEU A 374 7.72 17.57 -20.23
C LEU A 374 8.96 16.90 -20.86
N LYS A 375 10.14 17.06 -20.25
CA LYS A 375 11.38 16.42 -20.73
C LYS A 375 11.44 14.92 -20.47
N ASN A 376 10.76 14.43 -19.44
CA ASN A 376 10.77 13.00 -19.07
C ASN A 376 9.89 12.13 -19.98
N GLN A 377 9.30 12.68 -21.05
CA GLN A 377 8.46 11.97 -22.02
C GLN A 377 7.25 11.21 -21.44
N VAL A 378 6.95 11.37 -20.13
CA VAL A 378 5.86 10.67 -19.44
C VAL A 378 4.52 10.91 -20.14
N LEU A 379 4.26 12.12 -20.61
CA LEU A 379 3.02 12.43 -21.35
C LEU A 379 2.93 11.77 -22.73
N ASN A 380 4.06 11.41 -23.35
CA ASN A 380 4.11 10.90 -24.71
C ASN A 380 4.21 9.36 -24.76
N LEU A 381 4.68 8.73 -23.68
CA LEU A 381 4.93 7.29 -23.61
C LEU A 381 3.91 6.53 -22.74
N ASN A 382 2.93 7.23 -22.16
CA ASN A 382 1.95 6.60 -21.28
C ASN A 382 0.94 5.77 -22.09
N GLN A 383 0.97 4.45 -21.89
CA GLN A 383 0.13 3.49 -22.61
C GLN A 383 -1.34 3.54 -22.16
N ASN A 384 -1.63 4.09 -20.98
CA ASN A 384 -2.98 4.18 -20.41
C ASN A 384 -3.77 5.37 -20.98
N PHE A 385 -3.15 6.25 -21.76
CA PHE A 385 -3.81 7.46 -22.27
C PHE A 385 -4.82 7.13 -23.39
N THR A 386 -6.05 7.60 -23.21
CA THR A 386 -7.05 7.67 -24.27
C THR A 386 -6.87 8.95 -25.09
N ASP A 387 -7.76 9.20 -26.04
CA ASP A 387 -7.70 10.40 -26.88
C ASP A 387 -7.87 11.68 -26.05
N LEU A 388 -8.63 11.65 -24.95
CA LEU A 388 -8.82 12.82 -24.08
C LEU A 388 -7.53 13.27 -23.39
N GLU A 389 -6.75 12.33 -22.83
CA GLU A 389 -5.48 12.63 -22.17
C GLU A 389 -4.41 13.06 -23.18
N ARG A 390 -4.40 12.48 -24.38
CA ARG A 390 -3.50 12.89 -25.46
C ARG A 390 -3.81 14.31 -25.91
N ASP A 391 -5.08 14.62 -26.16
CA ASP A 391 -5.53 15.97 -26.52
C ASP A 391 -5.17 16.99 -25.43
N TYR A 392 -5.24 16.59 -24.15
CA TYR A 392 -4.86 17.46 -23.04
C TYR A 392 -3.35 17.66 -22.95
N ALA A 393 -2.57 16.57 -23.09
CA ALA A 393 -1.12 16.63 -23.09
C ALA A 393 -0.60 17.54 -24.20
N GLU A 394 -1.18 17.46 -25.40
CA GLU A 394 -0.88 18.36 -26.51
C GLU A 394 -1.21 19.82 -26.18
N LEU A 395 -2.38 20.08 -25.58
CA LEU A 395 -2.79 21.42 -25.16
C LEU A 395 -1.77 22.04 -24.18
N VAL A 396 -1.25 21.25 -23.24
CA VAL A 396 -0.27 21.71 -22.23
C VAL A 396 1.12 21.92 -22.82
N GLN A 397 1.52 21.11 -23.81
CA GLN A 397 2.82 21.15 -24.47
C GLN A 397 2.95 22.30 -25.48
N ALA A 398 1.92 22.52 -26.29
CA ALA A 398 1.92 23.52 -27.36
C ALA A 398 0.55 24.22 -27.45
N PRO A 399 0.32 25.30 -26.69
CA PRO A 399 -0.88 26.11 -26.84
C PRO A 399 -0.83 26.86 -28.19
N ALA A 400 -1.20 26.19 -29.29
CA ALA A 400 -1.18 26.74 -30.63
C ALA A 400 -2.43 27.58 -30.90
N LYS A 401 -2.25 28.76 -31.52
CA LYS A 401 -3.33 29.70 -31.87
C LYS A 401 -4.30 29.18 -32.95
N ASP A 402 -3.98 28.08 -33.61
CA ASP A 402 -4.71 27.55 -34.78
C ASP A 402 -5.17 26.08 -34.62
N ARG A 403 -5.22 25.56 -33.38
CA ARG A 403 -5.73 24.21 -33.07
C ARG A 403 -7.27 24.18 -33.14
N GLN A 404 -7.83 23.09 -33.66
CA GLN A 404 -9.26 22.82 -33.58
C GLN A 404 -9.65 22.61 -32.11
N LEU A 405 -10.67 23.33 -31.64
CA LEU A 405 -11.20 23.17 -30.29
C LEU A 405 -11.79 21.77 -30.11
N THR A 406 -11.29 21.06 -29.12
CA THR A 406 -11.75 19.73 -28.70
C THR A 406 -12.58 19.85 -27.40
N PRO A 407 -13.28 18.80 -26.96
CA PRO A 407 -13.92 18.77 -25.65
C PRO A 407 -12.97 19.09 -24.50
N ILE A 408 -11.68 18.75 -24.59
CA ILE A 408 -10.74 19.02 -23.50
C ILE A 408 -10.46 20.51 -23.32
N ASP A 409 -10.54 21.32 -24.37
CA ASP A 409 -10.44 22.77 -24.27
C ASP A 409 -11.59 23.35 -23.41
N PHE A 410 -12.75 22.67 -23.37
CA PHE A 410 -13.83 23.01 -22.47
C PHE A 410 -13.56 22.52 -21.03
N ALA A 411 -13.06 21.29 -20.88
CA ALA A 411 -12.65 20.73 -19.59
C ALA A 411 -11.65 21.63 -18.86
N ASP A 412 -10.60 22.02 -19.58
CA ASP A 412 -9.51 22.87 -19.09
C ASP A 412 -10.01 24.26 -18.68
N ARG A 413 -10.82 24.93 -19.52
CA ARG A 413 -11.39 26.25 -19.19
C ARG A 413 -12.27 26.22 -17.94
N THR A 414 -12.99 25.13 -17.72
CA THR A 414 -13.83 24.99 -16.52
C THR A 414 -12.98 24.71 -15.28
N ALA A 415 -11.95 23.87 -15.41
CA ALA A 415 -10.98 23.62 -14.33
C ALA A 415 -10.22 24.92 -13.94
N GLU A 416 -9.86 25.76 -14.91
CA GLU A 416 -9.25 27.07 -14.68
C GLU A 416 -10.16 28.02 -13.88
N LEU A 417 -11.48 27.99 -14.12
CA LEU A 417 -12.44 28.78 -13.33
C LEU A 417 -12.52 28.29 -11.88
N LEU A 418 -12.41 26.98 -11.65
CA LEU A 418 -12.31 26.44 -10.30
C LEU A 418 -10.98 26.86 -9.65
N TYR A 419 -9.88 26.77 -10.40
CA TYR A 419 -8.53 27.09 -9.91
C TYR A 419 -8.34 28.54 -9.49
N GLN A 420 -9.06 29.50 -10.09
CA GLN A 420 -9.09 30.89 -9.63
C GLN A 420 -9.52 31.04 -8.16
N HIS A 421 -10.23 30.06 -7.61
CA HIS A 421 -10.79 30.10 -6.27
C HIS A 421 -10.35 28.97 -5.35
N PHE A 422 -9.85 27.87 -5.91
CA PHE A 422 -9.47 26.64 -5.20
C PHE A 422 -8.02 26.28 -5.50
N GLN A 423 -7.13 27.24 -5.21
CA GLN A 423 -5.67 27.08 -5.21
C GLN A 423 -5.09 27.63 -3.90
N PRO A 424 -3.97 27.10 -3.38
CA PRO A 424 -3.28 25.91 -3.86
C PRO A 424 -4.13 24.65 -3.70
N ILE A 425 -3.99 23.65 -4.58
CA ILE A 425 -4.85 22.46 -4.56
C ILE A 425 -4.37 21.51 -3.46
N GLN A 426 -5.11 21.42 -2.36
CA GLN A 426 -4.80 20.49 -1.27
C GLN A 426 -5.70 19.23 -1.34
N LEU A 427 -5.62 18.37 -0.32
CA LEU A 427 -6.38 17.12 -0.25
C LEU A 427 -7.89 17.34 -0.43
N ASN A 428 -8.42 18.39 0.20
CA ASN A 428 -9.84 18.73 0.10
C ASN A 428 -10.21 19.16 -1.32
N GLU A 429 -9.49 20.14 -1.87
CA GLU A 429 -9.75 20.72 -3.19
C GLU A 429 -9.53 19.69 -4.30
N ALA A 430 -8.61 18.72 -4.15
CA ALA A 430 -8.42 17.66 -5.13
C ALA A 430 -9.71 16.89 -5.45
N GLY A 431 -10.57 16.68 -4.45
CA GLY A 431 -11.88 16.05 -4.66
C GLY A 431 -12.79 16.84 -5.59
N LEU A 432 -12.69 18.18 -5.60
CA LEU A 432 -13.45 19.04 -6.50
C LEU A 432 -13.03 18.83 -7.96
N TYR A 433 -11.72 18.75 -8.24
CA TYR A 433 -11.21 18.55 -9.59
C TYR A 433 -11.45 17.13 -10.11
N LEU A 434 -11.30 16.12 -9.25
CA LEU A 434 -11.65 14.74 -9.60
C LEU A 434 -13.13 14.65 -9.97
N MET A 435 -14.02 15.22 -9.15
CA MET A 435 -15.45 15.28 -9.47
C MET A 435 -15.71 16.02 -10.78
N TRP A 436 -15.01 17.13 -11.03
CA TRP A 436 -15.13 17.84 -12.31
C TRP A 436 -14.78 16.95 -13.49
N PHE A 437 -13.63 16.29 -13.47
CA PHE A 437 -13.20 15.46 -14.59
C PHE A 437 -14.11 14.24 -14.78
N SER A 438 -14.59 13.60 -13.70
CA SER A 438 -15.60 12.54 -13.79
C SER A 438 -16.90 13.03 -14.44
N VAL A 439 -17.43 14.19 -14.01
CA VAL A 439 -18.62 14.81 -14.61
C VAL A 439 -18.40 15.15 -16.09
N PHE A 440 -17.22 15.66 -16.43
CA PHE A 440 -16.85 15.95 -17.82
C PHE A 440 -16.83 14.70 -18.69
N ILE A 441 -16.23 13.60 -18.20
CA ILE A 441 -16.19 12.33 -18.92
C ILE A 441 -17.62 11.82 -19.19
N GLU A 442 -18.49 11.82 -18.19
CA GLU A 442 -19.88 11.40 -18.36
C GLU A 442 -20.67 12.34 -19.27
N ALA A 443 -20.40 13.65 -19.23
CA ALA A 443 -20.98 14.62 -20.14
C ALA A 443 -20.58 14.35 -21.60
N VAL A 444 -19.32 13.98 -21.86
CA VAL A 444 -18.83 13.61 -23.20
C VAL A 444 -19.48 12.31 -23.67
N LYS A 445 -19.50 11.26 -22.82
CA LYS A 445 -20.15 9.98 -23.13
C LYS A 445 -21.63 10.12 -23.45
N SER A 446 -22.32 11.01 -22.73
CA SER A 446 -23.76 11.29 -22.90
C SER A 446 -24.06 12.36 -23.97
N GLU A 447 -23.07 12.74 -24.78
CA GLU A 447 -23.16 13.75 -25.84
C GLU A 447 -23.78 15.08 -25.38
N GLN A 448 -23.54 15.46 -24.12
CA GLN A 448 -24.06 16.71 -23.56
C GLN A 448 -23.43 17.92 -24.23
N LYS A 449 -24.24 18.97 -24.42
CA LYS A 449 -23.74 20.22 -24.99
C LYS A 449 -22.82 20.93 -24.01
N LEU A 450 -21.52 20.88 -24.27
CA LEU A 450 -20.47 21.54 -23.50
C LEU A 450 -20.43 23.05 -23.82
N ASN A 451 -21.31 23.82 -23.19
CA ASN A 451 -21.33 25.26 -23.24
C ASN A 451 -21.35 25.88 -21.83
N ASN A 452 -20.97 27.16 -21.74
CA ASN A 452 -20.93 27.93 -20.49
C ASN A 452 -20.08 27.29 -19.37
N PRO A 453 -18.73 27.34 -19.46
CA PRO A 453 -17.82 26.81 -18.44
C PRO A 453 -18.15 27.28 -17.01
N ALA A 454 -18.51 28.56 -16.84
CA ALA A 454 -18.87 29.11 -15.52
C ALA A 454 -20.10 28.43 -14.91
N GLY A 455 -21.09 28.05 -15.73
CA GLY A 455 -22.25 27.29 -15.29
C GLY A 455 -21.87 25.92 -14.72
N TRP A 456 -20.96 25.20 -15.37
CA TRP A 456 -20.45 23.91 -14.92
C TRP A 456 -19.59 24.04 -13.67
N ALA A 457 -18.61 24.95 -13.66
CA ALA A 457 -17.76 25.20 -12.50
C ALA A 457 -18.58 25.53 -11.24
N SER A 458 -19.57 26.42 -11.37
CA SER A 458 -20.46 26.79 -10.28
C SER A 458 -21.30 25.62 -9.77
N ALA A 459 -21.78 24.76 -10.68
CA ALA A 459 -22.61 23.61 -10.32
C ALA A 459 -21.80 22.52 -9.61
N VAL A 460 -20.60 22.24 -10.11
CA VAL A 460 -19.65 21.31 -9.51
C VAL A 460 -19.25 21.81 -8.12
N GLU A 461 -18.90 23.10 -7.97
CA GLU A 461 -18.62 23.70 -6.65
C GLU A 461 -19.81 23.54 -5.69
N TYR A 462 -21.03 23.82 -6.15
CA TYR A 462 -22.23 23.70 -5.31
C TYR A 462 -22.46 22.25 -4.85
N VAL A 463 -22.37 21.27 -5.76
CA VAL A 463 -22.57 19.85 -5.44
C VAL A 463 -21.46 19.34 -4.51
N TRP A 464 -20.21 19.74 -4.75
CA TRP A 464 -19.08 19.39 -3.89
C TRP A 464 -19.26 19.92 -2.46
N ASN A 465 -19.71 21.16 -2.30
CA ASN A 465 -20.00 21.72 -0.97
C ASN A 465 -21.15 20.97 -0.26
N GLN A 466 -22.16 20.50 -1.00
CA GLN A 466 -23.22 19.67 -0.41
C GLN A 466 -22.68 18.32 0.10
N LEU A 467 -21.77 17.68 -0.63
CA LEU A 467 -21.15 16.41 -0.22
C LEU A 467 -20.29 16.56 1.05
N LYS A 468 -19.68 17.74 1.25
CA LYS A 468 -18.91 18.06 2.46
C LYS A 468 -19.77 18.53 3.66
N ASN A 469 -21.09 18.57 3.53
CA ASN A 469 -22.00 19.19 4.51
C ASN A 469 -21.70 20.67 4.81
N GLU A 470 -21.09 21.39 3.86
CA GLU A 470 -20.80 22.82 3.99
C GLU A 470 -21.98 23.67 3.50
N LYS A 471 -22.34 24.70 4.27
CA LYS A 471 -23.45 25.61 3.93
C LYS A 471 -23.02 26.67 2.93
N ALA A 472 -22.99 26.34 1.64
CA ALA A 472 -22.83 27.31 0.57
C ALA A 472 -24.20 27.67 -0.07
N SER A 473 -24.57 28.95 -0.08
CA SER A 473 -25.81 29.37 -0.73
C SER A 473 -25.64 29.42 -2.26
N LYS A 474 -26.69 29.06 -3.00
CA LYS A 474 -26.70 29.19 -4.47
C LYS A 474 -26.42 30.62 -4.93
N GLN A 475 -26.87 31.60 -4.16
CA GLN A 475 -26.63 33.02 -4.46
C GLN A 475 -25.13 33.33 -4.38
N ALA A 476 -24.45 32.93 -3.31
CA ALA A 476 -23.03 33.21 -3.11
C ALA A 476 -22.16 32.59 -4.22
N ILE A 477 -22.45 31.35 -4.63
CA ILE A 477 -21.71 30.67 -5.71
C ILE A 477 -22.03 31.31 -7.07
N ALA A 478 -23.29 31.66 -7.33
CA ALA A 478 -23.67 32.31 -8.58
C ALA A 478 -22.96 33.68 -8.73
N ASP A 479 -22.89 34.46 -7.66
CA ASP A 479 -22.19 35.74 -7.64
C ASP A 479 -20.67 35.57 -7.85
N LYS A 480 -20.06 34.56 -7.23
CA LYS A 480 -18.63 34.23 -7.35
C LYS A 480 -18.20 33.97 -8.80
N HIS A 481 -19.04 33.28 -9.58
CA HIS A 481 -18.77 32.93 -10.98
C HIS A 481 -19.46 33.87 -11.98
N PHE A 482 -20.04 34.98 -11.53
CA PHE A 482 -20.74 35.96 -12.36
C PHE A 482 -21.88 35.36 -13.22
N ILE A 483 -22.65 34.43 -12.67
CA ILE A 483 -23.83 33.83 -13.32
C ILE A 483 -25.11 34.08 -12.52
N SER A 484 -26.26 33.79 -13.12
CA SER A 484 -27.54 33.87 -12.39
C SER A 484 -27.84 32.60 -11.60
N VAL A 485 -28.59 32.70 -10.49
CA VAL A 485 -29.04 31.55 -9.69
C VAL A 485 -29.89 30.56 -10.50
N SER A 486 -30.62 31.04 -11.51
CA SER A 486 -31.40 30.18 -12.41
C SER A 486 -30.47 29.37 -13.33
N THR A 487 -29.40 29.99 -13.84
CA THR A 487 -28.34 29.29 -14.58
C THR A 487 -27.67 28.23 -13.71
N LEU A 488 -27.24 28.59 -12.50
CA LEU A 488 -26.64 27.65 -11.55
C LEU A 488 -27.58 26.46 -11.28
N SER A 489 -28.85 26.73 -10.98
CA SER A 489 -29.81 25.67 -10.66
C SER A 489 -30.07 24.71 -11.83
N LYS A 490 -29.97 25.19 -13.07
CA LYS A 490 -30.04 24.34 -14.26
C LYS A 490 -28.83 23.39 -14.34
N TYR A 491 -27.62 23.91 -14.14
CA TYR A 491 -26.40 23.09 -14.21
C TYR A 491 -26.25 22.16 -13.01
N VAL A 492 -26.69 22.55 -11.81
CA VAL A 492 -26.71 21.65 -10.63
C VAL A 492 -27.52 20.39 -10.91
N LYS A 493 -28.72 20.54 -11.50
CA LYS A 493 -29.53 19.37 -11.90
C LYS A 493 -28.80 18.49 -12.91
N LEU A 494 -28.15 19.10 -13.90
CA LEU A 494 -27.40 18.36 -14.91
C LEU A 494 -26.23 17.59 -14.30
N VAL A 495 -25.42 18.23 -13.46
CA VAL A 495 -24.29 17.60 -12.75
C VAL A 495 -24.78 16.47 -11.86
N GLN A 496 -25.87 16.65 -11.12
CA GLN A 496 -26.45 15.58 -10.29
C GLN A 496 -26.93 14.39 -11.11
N THR A 497 -27.46 14.61 -12.31
CA THR A 497 -27.86 13.54 -13.24
C THR A 497 -26.66 12.80 -13.83
N LEU A 498 -25.50 13.43 -13.96
CA LEU A 498 -24.28 12.79 -14.46
C LEU A 498 -23.50 12.05 -13.35
N LEU A 499 -23.78 12.34 -12.09
CA LEU A 499 -23.13 11.72 -10.92
C LEU A 499 -23.93 10.57 -10.30
N GLY A 500 -25.21 10.42 -10.65
CA GLY A 500 -26.08 9.34 -10.20
C GLY A 500 -26.38 8.38 -11.34
#